data_AF-A0A2E5ETA4-F1
#
_entry.id   AF-A0A2E5ETA4-F1
#
_cell.length_a   1.000
_cell.length_b   1.000
_cell.length_c   1.000
_cell.angle_alpha   90.00
_cell.angle_beta   90.00
_cell.angle_gamma   90.00
#
_symmetry.space_group_name_H-M   'P 1'
#
loop_
_entity.id
_entity.type
_entity.pdbx_description
1 polymer ?
#
loop_
_entity_poly.entity_id
_entity_poly.type
_entity_poly.pdbx_seq_one_letter_code
_entity_poly.pdbx_strand_id
1 'polypeptide(L)' 'MKALALSCCLLTFASGSTRSAELTPEALTKQVRSLKQDKVAWRQIEWRSCLLQGLAESRKKNKPVVLWIFIDRPIDDERC' A
#
# COMPACT_ATOMS: atom_id res chain seq x y z
N MET A 1 14.06 47.41 -34.46
CA MET A 1 12.96 48.21 -33.86
C MET A 1 11.62 47.69 -34.37
N LYS A 2 10.61 47.61 -33.48
CA LYS A 2 9.27 46.97 -33.58
C LYS A 2 9.31 45.47 -33.18
N ALA A 3 9.04 45.04 -31.94
CA ALA A 3 7.95 45.27 -30.96
C ALA A 3 6.79 44.25 -31.10
N LEU A 4 6.28 43.84 -29.92
CA LEU A 4 5.09 43.02 -29.62
C LEU A 4 5.26 41.49 -29.75
N ALA A 5 4.79 40.64 -28.84
CA ALA A 5 4.01 40.86 -27.63
C ALA A 5 4.16 39.68 -26.65
N LEU A 6 4.16 40.02 -25.36
CA LEU A 6 3.72 39.17 -24.25
C LEU A 6 2.43 38.42 -24.63
N SER A 7 2.45 37.10 -24.52
CA SER A 7 1.27 36.27 -24.32
C SER A 7 1.50 35.51 -23.02
N CYS A 8 1.35 36.16 -21.87
CA CYS A 8 0.08 36.31 -21.15
C CYS A 8 -0.61 34.95 -20.91
N CYS A 9 -0.39 34.44 -19.70
CA CYS A 9 -1.32 33.65 -18.89
C CYS A 9 -2.41 32.85 -19.61
N LEU A 10 -2.19 31.54 -19.75
CA LEU A 10 -3.26 30.55 -19.63
C LEU A 10 -2.81 29.46 -18.64
N LEU A 11 -2.77 29.83 -17.37
CA LEU A 11 -2.96 28.90 -16.26
C LEU A 11 -4.43 28.45 -16.32
N THR A 12 -4.72 27.44 -17.15
CA THR A 12 -5.99 26.71 -17.07
C THR A 12 -5.93 25.83 -15.83
N PHE A 13 -6.32 26.39 -14.69
CA PHE A 13 -6.63 25.63 -13.49
C PHE A 13 -7.90 24.82 -13.79
N ALA A 14 -7.72 23.62 -14.34
CA ALA A 14 -8.81 22.66 -14.50
C ALA A 14 -9.24 22.23 -13.10
N SER A 15 -10.29 22.87 -12.58
CA SER A 15 -11.00 22.44 -11.38
C SER A 15 -11.61 21.07 -11.67
N GLY A 16 -10.86 20.02 -11.36
CA GLY A 16 -11.31 18.64 -11.40
C GLY A 16 -12.35 18.43 -10.31
N SER A 17 -13.61 18.72 -10.62
CA SER A 17 -14.74 18.29 -9.80
C SER A 17 -14.72 16.76 -9.73
N THR A 18 -14.26 16.23 -8.60
CA THR A 18 -14.36 14.80 -8.30
C THR A 18 -15.82 14.49 -8.02
N ARG A 19 -16.60 14.17 -9.06
CA ARG A 19 -17.82 13.37 -8.87
C ARG A 19 -17.39 12.12 -8.15
N SER A 20 -17.89 11.92 -6.91
CA SER A 20 -17.84 10.61 -6.27
C SER A 20 -18.43 9.62 -7.26
N ALA A 21 -17.57 8.82 -7.88
CA ALA A 21 -17.99 7.74 -8.74
C ALA A 21 -19.00 6.91 -7.94
N GLU A 22 -20.13 6.59 -8.57
CA GLU A 22 -21.19 5.78 -7.94
C GLU A 22 -20.54 4.55 -7.29
N LEU A 23 -20.71 4.42 -5.97
CA LEU A 23 -20.15 3.34 -5.16
C LEU A 23 -20.94 2.05 -5.37
N THR A 24 -21.11 1.62 -6.63
CA THR A 24 -21.68 0.33 -6.93
C THR A 24 -20.68 -0.77 -6.54
N PRO A 25 -21.15 -1.95 -6.11
CA PRO A 25 -20.26 -3.07 -5.79
C PRO A 25 -19.31 -3.44 -6.94
N GLU A 26 -19.77 -3.28 -8.19
CA GLU A 26 -18.97 -3.52 -9.39
C GLU A 26 -17.87 -2.46 -9.57
N ALA A 27 -18.19 -1.18 -9.43
CA ALA A 27 -17.22 -0.09 -9.49
C ALA A 27 -16.15 -0.24 -8.40
N LEU A 28 -16.56 -0.60 -7.19
CA LEU A 28 -15.64 -0.88 -6.08
C LEU A 28 -14.75 -2.09 -6.36
N THR A 29 -15.30 -3.19 -6.89
CA THR A 29 -14.52 -4.37 -7.24
C THR A 29 -13.47 -4.05 -8.30
N LYS A 30 -13.83 -3.25 -9.31
CA LYS A 30 -12.91 -2.79 -10.36
C LYS A 30 -11.80 -1.91 -9.77
N GLN A 31 -12.13 -0.99 -8.88
CA GLN A 31 -11.15 -0.16 -8.18
C GLN A 31 -10.21 -1.01 -7.32
N VAL A 32 -10.73 -1.91 -6.49
CA VAL A 32 -9.92 -2.83 -5.66
C VAL A 32 -8.98 -3.66 -6.53
N ARG A 33 -9.46 -4.20 -7.66
CA ARG A 33 -8.60 -4.94 -8.60
C ARG A 33 -7.50 -4.06 -9.19
N SER A 34 -7.79 -2.81 -9.53
CA SER A 34 -6.77 -1.87 -10.04
C SER A 34 -5.69 -1.50 -9.02
N LEU A 35 -6.03 -1.51 -7.73
CA LEU A 35 -5.10 -1.22 -6.63
C LEU A 35 -4.30 -2.45 -6.19
N LYS A 36 -4.76 -3.65 -6.53
CA LYS A 36 -4.05 -4.89 -6.21
C LYS A 36 -2.82 -5.01 -7.11
N GLN A 37 -1.64 -5.01 -6.50
CA GLN A 37 -0.41 -5.42 -7.16
C GLN A 37 -0.32 -6.95 -7.16
N ASP A 38 -0.11 -7.54 -8.35
CA ASP A 38 -0.04 -9.00 -8.49
C ASP A 38 1.24 -9.57 -7.87
N LYS A 39 2.36 -8.87 -8.05
CA LYS A 39 3.69 -9.31 -7.61
C LYS A 39 4.09 -8.64 -6.30
N VAL A 40 3.51 -9.09 -5.18
CA VAL A 40 3.92 -8.66 -3.84
C VAL A 40 4.93 -9.65 -3.28
N ALA A 41 6.18 -9.21 -3.05
CA ALA A 41 7.29 -10.09 -2.66
C ALA A 41 6.99 -10.94 -1.42
N TRP A 42 6.34 -10.38 -0.40
CA TRP A 42 6.00 -11.11 0.82
C TRP A 42 4.96 -12.22 0.61
N ARG A 43 4.15 -12.19 -0.45
CA ARG A 43 3.16 -13.25 -0.74
C ARG A 43 3.82 -14.49 -1.32
N GLN A 44 5.05 -14.36 -1.83
CA GLN A 44 5.82 -15.45 -2.40
C GLN A 44 6.65 -16.18 -1.33
N ILE A 45 6.73 -15.65 -0.11
CA ILE A 45 7.41 -16.28 1.01
C ILE A 45 6.55 -17.45 1.50
N GLU A 46 7.14 -18.62 1.62
CA GLU A 46 6.51 -19.80 2.23
C GLU A 46 6.45 -19.63 3.75
N TRP A 47 5.49 -18.83 4.22
CA TRP A 47 5.32 -18.55 5.64
C TRP A 47 5.05 -19.85 6.43
N ARG A 48 5.81 -20.04 7.50
CA ARG A 48 5.52 -21.11 8.47
C ARG A 48 4.31 -20.71 9.31
N SER A 49 3.32 -21.59 9.39
CA SER A 49 2.10 -21.37 10.17
C SER A 49 2.34 -21.48 11.69
N CYS A 50 3.40 -22.17 12.12
CA CYS A 50 3.79 -22.29 13.52
C CYS A 50 5.09 -21.53 13.79
N LEU A 51 5.05 -20.62 14.77
CA LEU A 51 6.22 -19.82 15.19
C LEU A 51 7.41 -20.70 15.59
N LEU A 52 7.17 -21.72 16.41
CA LEU A 52 8.24 -22.58 16.92
C LEU A 52 8.96 -23.35 15.81
N GLN A 53 8.24 -23.73 14.74
CA GLN A 53 8.85 -24.36 13.57
C GLN A 53 9.75 -23.38 12.81
N GLY A 54 9.30 -22.14 12.62
CA GLY A 54 10.11 -21.07 12.03
C GLY A 54 11.41 -20.83 12.80
N LEU A 55 11.33 -20.73 14.13
CA LEU A 55 12.50 -20.56 15.00
C LEU A 55 13.45 -21.76 14.94
N ALA A 56 12.91 -22.99 14.99
CA ALA A 56 13.71 -24.20 14.89
C ALA A 56 14.45 -24.29 13.55
N GLU A 57 13.80 -23.94 12.44
CA GLU A 57 14.44 -23.90 11.12
C GLU A 57 15.53 -22.83 11.03
N SER A 58 15.27 -21.64 11.59
CA SER A 58 16.26 -20.56 11.55
C SER A 58 17.53 -20.94 12.29
N ARG A 59 17.38 -21.59 13.46
CA ARG A 59 18.50 -22.14 14.22
C ARG A 59 19.25 -23.20 13.41
N LYS A 60 18.54 -24.15 12.80
CA LYS A 60 19.14 -25.21 11.97
C LYS A 60 19.91 -24.64 10.78
N LYS A 61 19.39 -23.60 10.14
CA LYS A 61 19.96 -22.97 8.94
C LYS A 61 20.97 -21.87 9.26
N ASN A 62 21.16 -21.53 10.54
CA ASN A 62 21.95 -20.39 11.02
C ASN A 62 21.61 -19.09 10.26
N LYS A 63 20.32 -18.81 10.08
CA LYS A 63 19.83 -17.60 9.41
C LYS A 63 19.15 -16.66 10.42
N PRO A 64 19.15 -15.34 10.18
CA PRO A 64 18.36 -14.40 10.98
C PRO A 64 16.85 -14.60 10.74
N VAL A 65 16.05 -14.31 11.76
CA VAL A 65 14.58 -14.34 11.71
C VAL A 65 14.03 -12.93 11.60
N VAL A 66 13.06 -12.73 10.70
CA VAL A 66 12.17 -11.57 10.74
C VAL A 66 10.82 -12.06 11.25
N LEU A 67 10.38 -11.53 12.39
CA LEU A 67 9.09 -11.87 12.98
C LEU A 67 8.14 -10.69 12.85
N TRP A 68 7.13 -10.83 12.00
CA TRP A 68 6.05 -9.85 11.86
C TRP A 68 4.91 -10.24 12.79
N ILE A 69 4.79 -9.56 13.93
CA ILE A 69 3.71 -9.79 14.90
C ILE A 69 2.69 -8.68 14.75
N PHE A 70 1.45 -9.04 14.40
CA PHE A 70 0.31 -8.16 14.56
C PHE A 70 -0.37 -8.52 15.87
N ILE A 71 -0.23 -7.66 16.88
CA ILE A 71 -0.95 -7.80 18.15
C ILE A 71 -2.02 -6.71 18.15
N ASP A 72 -3.28 -7.11 18.17
CA ASP A 72 -4.41 -6.21 18.32
C ASP A 72 -4.46 -5.73 19.79
N ARG A 73 -3.60 -4.78 20.13
CA ARG A 73 -3.61 -4.12 21.44
C ARG A 73 -4.30 -2.75 21.30
N PRO A 74 -5.14 -2.37 22.28
CA PRO A 74 -5.61 -1.00 22.39
C PRO A 74 -4.40 -0.04 22.42
N ILE A 75 -4.57 1.14 21.81
CA ILE A 75 -3.52 2.16 21.72
C ILE A 75 -2.99 2.62 23.10
N ASP A 76 -3.81 2.47 24.14
CA ASP A 76 -3.51 2.88 25.51
C ASP A 76 -3.09 1.71 26.43
N ASP A 77 -2.74 0.55 25.87
CA ASP A 77 -2.33 -0.61 26.67
C ASP A 77 -0.87 -0.49 27.15
N GLU A 78 -0.69 -0.04 28.40
CA GLU A 78 0.61 0.26 29.03
C GLU A 78 1.46 -0.97 29.42
N ARG A 79 0.99 -2.20 29.18
CA ARG A 79 1.73 -3.41 29.58
C ARG A 79 2.85 -3.74 28.58
N CYS A 80 4.09 -3.49 28.99
CA CYS A 80 5.33 -3.99 28.37
C CYS A 80 5.77 -5.32 29.00
#